data_AF-A0A699RNA9-F1
#
_entry.id   AF-A0A699RNA9-F1
#
_cell.length_a   1.000
_cell.length_b   1.000
_cell.length_c   1.000
_cell.angle_alpha   90.00
_cell.angle_beta   90.00
_cell.angle_gamma   90.00
#
_symmetry.space_group_name_H-M   'P 1'
#
loop_
_entity.id
_entity.type
_entity.pdbx_description
1 polymer ?
#
loop_
_entity_poly.entity_id
_entity_poly.type
_entity_poly.pdbx_seq_one_letter_code
_entity_poly.pdbx_strand_id
1 'polypeptide(L)' 'MVQKSRIQCYNCKEYGHVARECQKPKKAKYAAYHQEKMLLCKQEEAGIHEQIDQNDEDVDLAKERE' A
#
# COMPACT_ATOMS: atom_id res chain seq x y z
N MET A 1 4.17 40.11 11.23
CA MET A 1 3.22 39.23 11.95
C MET A 1 2.43 38.44 10.91
N VAL A 2 2.49 37.11 10.91
CA VAL A 2 1.72 36.28 9.96
C VAL A 2 0.26 36.19 10.43
N GLN A 3 -0.69 36.53 9.56
CA GLN A 3 -2.12 36.39 9.84
C GLN A 3 -2.52 34.90 9.80
N LYS A 4 -2.52 34.23 10.97
CA LYS A 4 -2.87 32.82 11.11
C LYS A 4 -4.31 32.49 10.63
N SER A 5 -5.22 33.46 10.69
CA SER A 5 -6.61 33.32 10.24
C SER A 5 -6.77 32.94 8.77
N ARG A 6 -5.78 33.22 7.91
CA ARG A 6 -5.81 32.83 6.48
C ARG A 6 -5.13 31.50 6.19
N ILE A 7 -4.51 30.86 7.18
CA ILE A 7 -3.81 29.59 7.01
C ILE A 7 -4.82 28.45 7.12
N GLN A 8 -4.93 27.63 6.07
CA GLN A 8 -5.72 26.40 6.11
C GLN A 8 -4.87 25.22 6.58
N CYS A 9 -5.37 24.47 7.56
CA CYS A 9 -4.75 23.26 8.05
C CYS A 9 -4.91 22.11 7.04
N TYR A 10 -3.81 21.51 6.59
CA TYR A 10 -3.85 20.36 5.68
C TYR A 10 -4.46 19.09 6.30
N ASN A 11 -4.45 18.98 7.63
CA ASN A 11 -4.95 17.81 8.34
C ASN A 11 -6.49 17.82 8.44
N CYS A 12 -7.06 18.90 9.00
CA CYS A 12 -8.50 19.02 9.28
C CYS A 12 -9.27 19.93 8.33
N LYS A 13 -8.59 20.67 7.44
CA LYS A 13 -9.17 21.64 6.48
C LYS A 13 -9.77 22.91 7.10
N GLU A 14 -9.58 23.13 8.40
CA GLU A 14 -10.00 24.35 9.10
C GLU A 14 -8.93 25.45 9.00
N TYR A 15 -9.36 26.71 9.16
CA TYR A 15 -8.47 27.86 9.17
C TYR A 15 -7.94 28.18 10.58
N GLY A 16 -6.88 28.97 10.66
CA GLY A 16 -6.37 29.52 11.94
C GLY A 16 -5.13 28.83 12.50
N HIS A 17 -4.74 27.67 11.96
CA HIS A 17 -3.59 26.91 12.45
C HIS A 17 -2.90 26.10 11.35
N VAL A 18 -1.62 25.81 11.55
CA VAL A 18 -0.86 24.89 10.68
C VAL A 18 -1.08 23.44 11.10
N ALA A 19 -0.85 22.49 10.19
CA ALA A 19 -1.06 21.07 10.47
C ALA A 19 -0.25 20.51 11.66
N ARG A 20 0.87 21.16 12.04
CA ARG A 20 1.66 20.81 13.23
C ARG A 20 0.97 21.16 14.56
N GLU A 21 0.07 22.16 14.54
CA GLU A 21 -0.69 22.64 15.71
C GLU A 21 -2.08 21.96 15.79
N CYS A 22 -2.42 21.10 14.84
CA CYS A 22 -3.75 20.48 14.77
C CYS A 22 -3.90 19.39 15.84
N GLN A 23 -4.94 19.51 16.67
CA GLN A 23 -5.27 18.51 17.70
C GLN A 23 -5.96 17.27 17.12
N LYS A 24 -6.55 17.36 15.92
CA LYS A 24 -7.18 16.20 15.28
C LYS A 24 -6.09 15.18 14.89
N PRO A 25 -6.36 13.86 15.00
CA PRO A 25 -5.40 12.85 14.60
C PRO A 25 -4.96 13.07 13.14
N LYS A 26 -3.70 12.76 12.84
CA LYS A 26 -3.18 12.87 11.48
C LYS A 26 -3.96 11.92 10.57
N LYS A 27 -4.54 12.44 9.50
CA LYS A 27 -5.08 11.57 8.44
C LYS A 27 -3.94 10.72 7.88
N ALA A 28 -4.05 9.40 8.02
CA ALA A 28 -3.09 8.47 7.47
C ALA A 28 -3.23 8.42 5.95
N LYS A 29 -2.61 9.40 5.26
CA LYS A 29 -2.64 9.49 3.79
C LYS A 29 -2.07 8.24 3.10
N TYR A 30 -1.21 7.51 3.80
CA TYR A 30 -0.50 6.36 3.27
C TYR A 30 -0.97 5.02 3.85
N ALA A 31 -1.98 4.99 4.74
CA ALA A 31 -2.44 3.71 5.28
C ALA A 31 -3.07 2.85 4.18
N ALA A 32 -3.95 3.42 3.36
CA ALA A 32 -4.57 2.71 2.25
C ALA A 32 -3.53 2.26 1.21
N TYR A 33 -2.66 3.17 0.77
CA TYR A 33 -1.57 2.84 -0.17
C TYR A 33 -0.63 1.75 0.38
N HIS A 34 -0.25 1.85 1.66
CA HIS A 34 0.63 0.87 2.29
C HIS A 34 -0.07 -0.49 2.43
N GLN A 35 -1.34 -0.52 2.85
CA GLN A 35 -2.12 -1.74 2.95
C GLN A 35 -2.31 -2.41 1.58
N GLU A 36 -2.67 -1.66 0.55
CA GLU A 36 -2.84 -2.15 -0.82
C GLU A 36 -1.53 -2.72 -1.38
N LYS A 37 -0.41 -2.01 -1.19
CA LYS A 37 0.91 -2.49 -1.63
C LYS A 37 1.36 -3.77 -0.91
N MET A 38 1.05 -3.89 0.39
CA MET A 38 1.35 -5.09 1.16
C MET A 38 0.48 -6.29 0.75
N LEU A 39 -0.77 -6.05 0.35
CA LEU A 39 -1.65 -7.10 -0.19
C LEU A 39 -1.16 -7.61 -1.55
N LEU A 40 -0.74 -6.71 -2.44
CA LEU A 40 -0.21 -7.07 -3.75
C LEU A 40 1.05 -7.95 -3.63
N CYS A 41 1.99 -7.58 -2.76
CA CYS A 41 3.20 -8.35 -2.50
C CYS A 41 2.91 -9.80 -2.09
N LYS A 42 1.88 -10.01 -1.25
CA LYS A 42 1.47 -11.37 -0.82
C LYS A 42 0.86 -12.20 -1.95
N GLN A 43 0.15 -11.56 -2.89
CA GLN A 43 -0.41 -12.25 -4.05
C GLN A 43 0.67 -12.64 -5.06
N GLU A 44 1.67 -11.79 -5.26
CA GLU A 44 2.83 -12.12 -6.11
C GLU A 44 3.63 -13.31 -5.54
N GLU A 45 3.87 -13.36 -4.24
CA GLU A 45 4.54 -14.50 -3.58
C GLU A 45 3.76 -15.81 -3.74
N ALA A 46 2.43 -15.77 -3.57
CA ALA A 46 1.58 -16.95 -3.77
C ALA A 46 1.55 -17.41 -5.24
N GLY A 47 1.49 -16.47 -6.19
CA GLY A 47 1.51 -16.76 -7.62
C GLY A 47 2.84 -17.34 -8.10
N ILE A 48 3.97 -16.91 -7.52
CA ILE A 48 5.28 -17.49 -7.80
C ILE A 48 5.37 -18.93 -7.24
N HIS A 49 4.84 -19.16 -6.03
CA HIS A 49 4.83 -20.50 -5.44
C HIS A 49 4.01 -21.49 -6.29
N GLU A 50 2.77 -21.14 -6.66
CA GLU A 50 1.92 -21.98 -7.52
C GLU A 50 2.52 -22.22 -8.92
N GLN A 51 3.24 -21.25 -9.48
CA GLN A 51 3.93 -21.42 -10.76
C GLN A 51 5.09 -22.41 -10.67
N ILE A 52 5.79 -22.48 -9.53
CA ILE A 52 6.86 -23.48 -9.34
C ILE A 52 6.25 -24.88 -9.30
N ASP A 53 5.20 -25.08 -8.50
CA ASP A 53 4.53 -26.38 -8.36
C ASP A 53 3.95 -26.89 -9.69
N GLN A 54 3.44 -26.00 -10.55
CA GLN A 54 2.95 -26.37 -11.89
C GLN A 54 4.06 -26.75 -12.87
N ASN A 55 5.25 -26.16 -12.73
CA ASN A 55 6.39 -26.47 -13.61
C ASN A 55 7.06 -27.80 -13.24
N ASP A 56 6.98 -28.23 -11.97
CA ASP A 56 7.50 -29.54 -11.52
C ASP A 56 6.62 -30.70 -12.03
N GLU A 57 5.31 -30.51 -12.16
CA GLU A 57 4.36 -31.54 -12.68
C GLU A 57 4.47 -31.73 -14.22
N ASP A 58 4.89 -30.70 -14.98
CA ASP A 58 5.03 -30.78 -16.44
C ASP A 58 6.36 -31.47 -16.88
N VAL A 59 7.35 -31.58 -15.98
CA VAL A 59 8.64 -32.23 -16.23
C VAL A 59 8.53 -33.76 -16.29
N ASP A 60 7.57 -34.36 -15.57
CA ASP A 60 7.40 -35.82 -15.54
C ASP A 60 6.62 -36.36 -16.75
N LEU A 61 5.74 -35.57 -17.38
CA LEU A 61 4.98 -35.98 -18.56
C LEU A 61 5.80 -35.93 -19.87
N ALA A 62 6.93 -35.22 -19.88
CA ALA A 62 7.81 -35.14 -21.04
C ALA A 62 8.68 -36.41 -21.23
N LYS A 63 8.75 -37.30 -20.23
CA LYS A 63 9.62 -38.48 -20.25
C LYS A 63 8.93 -39.77 -20.68
N GLU A 64 7.60 -39.79 -20.75
CA GLU A 64 6.80 -40.95 -21.19
C GLU A 64 6.56 -40.98 -22.71
N ARG A 65 7.23 -40.11 -23.48
CA ARG A 65 7.09 -39.99 -24.95
C ARG A 65 8.38 -40.22 -25.74
N GLU A 66 9.37 -40.88 -25.15
CA GLU A 66 10.54 -41.43 -25.87
C GLU A 66 10.53 -42.95 -25.85
#